data_AF-A0AAV1X0G7-F1
#
_entry.id   AF-A0AAV1X0G7-F1
#
_cell.length_a   1.000
_cell.length_b   1.000
_cell.length_c   1.000
_cell.angle_alpha   90.00
_cell.angle_beta   90.00
_cell.angle_gamma   90.00
#
_symmetry.space_group_name_H-M   'P 1'
#
loop_
_entity.id
_entity.type
_entity.pdbx_description
1 polymer ?
#
loop_
_entity_poly.entity_id
_entity_poly.type
_entity_poly.pdbx_seq_one_letter_code
_entity_poly.pdbx_strand_id
1 'polypeptide(L)'
;MPNALVGGAFLSGFINVVFDRLLSPEALNLIKGKKLDQHLVQRLKTALLAAGALVTDAEMKQFRNKDVKDWLDSLKDALYVADDLLDLILTKAATQNKNKSWKIHAERNQYKKYKLPS
;
A
#
# COMPACT_ATOMS: atom_id res chain seq x y z
N MET A 1 30.57 13.70 -8.85
CA MET A 1 30.02 12.35 -9.02
C MET A 1 29.38 11.91 -7.70
N PRO A 2 28.05 11.96 -7.54
CA PRO A 2 27.40 11.62 -6.29
C PRO A 2 26.95 10.15 -6.30
N ASN A 3 27.89 9.21 -6.14
CA ASN A 3 27.57 7.78 -6.09
C ASN A 3 28.16 7.06 -4.87
N ALA A 4 28.47 7.79 -3.79
CA ALA A 4 29.15 7.24 -2.62
C ALA A 4 28.45 7.56 -1.28
N LEU A 5 27.12 7.54 -1.21
CA LEU A 5 26.41 7.76 0.08
C LEU A 5 25.38 6.70 0.50
N VAL A 6 24.92 5.80 -0.35
CA VAL A 6 23.75 4.97 0.02
C VAL A 6 24.17 3.64 0.65
N GLY A 7 24.85 3.71 1.79
CA GLY A 7 25.15 2.55 2.63
C GLY A 7 24.08 2.24 3.69
N GLY A 8 23.07 3.08 3.86
CA GLY A 8 22.11 2.93 4.96
C GLY A 8 20.78 3.62 4.79
N ALA A 9 20.25 3.74 3.57
CA ALA A 9 18.95 4.38 3.32
C ALA A 9 18.03 3.58 2.39
N PHE A 10 18.33 2.30 2.14
CA PHE A 10 17.54 1.50 1.21
C PHE A 10 16.19 1.11 1.84
N LEU A 11 16.20 0.66 3.09
CA LEU A 11 14.99 0.23 3.79
C LEU A 11 14.20 1.40 4.33
N SER A 12 14.84 2.46 4.83
CA SER A 12 14.12 3.69 5.21
C SER A 12 13.38 4.30 4.02
N GLY A 13 14.01 4.35 2.85
CA GLY A 13 13.37 4.78 1.60
C GLY A 13 12.18 3.91 1.22
N PHE A 14 12.33 2.57 1.31
CA PHE A 14 11.26 1.64 0.96
C PHE A 14 10.07 1.71 1.92
N ILE A 15 10.30 1.84 3.24
CA ILE A 15 9.24 2.05 4.25
C ILE A 15 8.42 3.29 3.92
N ASN A 16 9.07 4.40 3.56
CA ASN A 16 8.36 5.62 3.20
C ASN A 16 7.47 5.43 1.97
N VAL A 17 7.92 4.68 0.96
CA VAL A 17 7.09 4.37 -0.23
C VAL A 17 5.85 3.56 0.15
N VAL A 18 6.00 2.51 0.96
CA VAL A 18 4.86 1.70 1.43
C VAL A 18 3.92 2.53 2.30
N PHE A 19 4.46 3.42 3.13
CA PHE A 19 3.71 4.33 3.97
C PHE A 19 2.89 5.35 3.15
N ASP A 20 3.49 5.98 2.15
CA ASP A 20 2.82 6.91 1.25
C ASP A 20 1.71 6.22 0.45
N ARG A 21 1.94 4.99 -0.01
CA ARG A 21 0.91 4.17 -0.68
C ARG A 21 -0.25 3.83 0.25
N LEU A 22 0.03 3.49 1.51
CA LEU A 22 -1.00 3.20 2.51
C LEU A 22 -1.83 4.45 2.85
N LEU A 23 -1.18 5.62 2.91
CA LEU A 23 -1.83 6.90 3.15
C LEU A 23 -2.41 7.55 1.89
N SER A 24 -2.27 6.91 0.73
CA SER A 24 -2.78 7.43 -0.53
C SER A 24 -4.31 7.59 -0.45
N PRO A 25 -4.87 8.67 -1.03
CA PRO A 25 -6.31 8.91 -1.04
C PRO A 25 -7.11 7.70 -1.54
N GLU A 26 -6.60 6.95 -2.50
CA GLU A 26 -7.19 5.72 -3.04
C GLU A 26 -7.29 4.64 -1.96
N ALA A 27 -6.21 4.35 -1.24
CA ALA A 27 -6.18 3.37 -0.16
C ALA A 27 -7.13 3.78 0.97
N LEU A 28 -7.07 5.04 1.41
CA LEU A 28 -7.94 5.58 2.46
C LEU A 28 -9.43 5.56 2.07
N ASN A 29 -9.75 5.90 0.82
CA ASN A 29 -11.12 5.85 0.30
C ASN A 29 -11.65 4.41 0.23
N LEU A 30 -10.79 3.43 -0.02
CA LEU A 30 -11.17 2.01 0.02
C LEU A 30 -11.37 1.49 1.44
N ILE A 31 -10.53 1.90 2.37
CA ILE A 31 -10.69 1.59 3.79
C ILE A 31 -12.05 2.12 4.29
N LYS A 32 -12.35 3.38 3.95
CA LYS A 32 -13.61 4.04 4.30
C LYS A 32 -14.82 3.42 3.59
N GLY A 33 -14.68 3.06 2.31
CA GLY A 33 -15.79 2.60 1.47
C GLY A 33 -16.09 1.10 1.53
N LYS A 34 -15.11 0.25 1.87
CA LYS A 34 -15.27 -1.22 1.89
C LYS A 34 -15.30 -1.84 3.29
N LYS A 35 -15.32 -1.04 4.37
CA LYS A 35 -15.14 -1.54 5.75
C LYS A 35 -13.90 -2.43 5.87
N LEU A 36 -12.79 -2.00 5.26
CA LEU A 36 -11.51 -2.63 5.60
C LEU A 36 -11.30 -2.40 7.10
N ASP A 37 -10.81 -3.42 7.81
CA ASP A 37 -10.68 -3.37 9.27
C ASP A 37 -9.81 -2.16 9.66
N GLN A 38 -10.46 -1.08 10.11
CA GLN A 38 -9.79 0.18 10.42
C GLN A 38 -8.74 -0.01 11.50
N HIS A 39 -8.96 -1.00 12.37
CA HIS A 39 -8.03 -1.41 13.40
C HIS A 39 -6.77 -2.07 12.80
N LEU A 40 -6.88 -2.92 11.78
CA LEU A 40 -5.75 -3.50 11.04
C LEU A 40 -4.91 -2.41 10.34
N VAL A 41 -5.56 -1.41 9.75
CA VAL A 41 -4.89 -0.27 9.10
C VAL A 41 -4.14 0.58 10.12
N GLN A 42 -4.77 0.88 11.26
CA GLN A 42 -4.11 1.62 12.34
C GLN A 42 -2.91 0.84 12.88
N ARG A 43 -3.04 -0.47 13.08
CA ARG A 43 -1.92 -1.33 13.50
C ARG A 43 -0.78 -1.33 12.48
N LEU A 44 -1.09 -1.41 11.18
CA LEU A 44 -0.09 -1.35 10.13
C LEU A 44 0.61 0.02 10.10
N LYS A 45 -0.15 1.11 10.26
CA LYS A 45 0.40 2.47 10.35
C LYS A 45 1.34 2.62 11.56
N THR A 46 0.92 2.16 12.74
CA THR A 46 1.74 2.18 13.95
C THR A 46 3.01 1.33 13.78
N ALA A 47 2.90 0.15 13.18
CA ALA A 47 4.04 -0.72 12.93
C ALA A 47 5.05 -0.09 11.95
N LEU A 48 4.57 0.52 10.85
CA LEU A 48 5.43 1.22 9.89
C LEU A 48 6.12 2.44 10.51
N LEU A 49 5.43 3.22 11.35
CA LEU A 49 6.02 4.35 12.07
C LEU A 49 7.12 3.91 13.03
N ALA A 50 6.86 2.85 13.81
CA ALA A 50 7.85 2.27 14.72
C ALA A 50 9.05 1.71 13.93
N ALA A 51 8.78 0.99 12.83
CA ALA A 51 9.81 0.45 11.96
C ALA A 51 10.67 1.54 11.33
N GLY A 52 10.07 2.64 10.82
CA GLY A 52 10.81 3.75 10.22
C GLY A 52 11.76 4.46 11.20
N ALA A 53 11.34 4.61 12.46
CA ALA A 53 12.18 5.16 13.52
C ALA A 53 13.38 4.25 13.86
N LEU A 54 13.17 2.93 13.86
CA LEU A 54 14.20 1.95 14.21
C LEU A 54 15.14 1.64 13.03
N VAL A 55 14.62 1.64 11.81
CA VAL A 55 15.39 1.29 10.60
C VAL A 55 16.55 2.23 10.37
N THR A 56 16.38 3.53 10.63
CA THR A 56 17.47 4.51 10.42
C THR A 56 18.67 4.22 11.34
N ASP A 57 18.43 3.78 12.57
CA ASP A 57 19.49 3.41 13.53
C ASP A 57 20.03 1.99 13.26
N ALA A 58 19.15 1.07 12.84
CA ALA A 58 19.50 -0.30 12.50
C ALA A 58 20.32 -0.41 11.21
N GLU A 59 20.01 0.38 10.17
CA GLU A 59 20.74 0.42 8.89
C GLU A 59 22.22 0.79 9.08
N MET A 60 22.55 1.61 10.08
CA MET A 60 23.95 1.90 10.44
C MET A 60 24.60 0.78 11.25
N LYS A 61 23.82 0.10 12.11
CA LYS A 61 24.31 -0.96 13.00
C LYS A 61 24.44 -2.33 12.34
N GLN A 62 23.80 -2.55 11.18
CA GLN A 62 23.80 -3.83 10.46
C GLN A 62 25.21 -4.35 10.11
N PHE A 63 26.16 -3.44 9.89
CA PHE A 63 27.55 -3.81 9.55
C PHE A 63 28.36 -4.35 10.73
N ARG A 64 27.88 -4.11 11.95
CA ARG A 64 28.58 -4.47 13.20
C ARG A 64 27.81 -5.45 14.06
N ASN A 65 26.53 -5.66 13.78
CA ASN A 65 25.67 -6.56 14.54
C ASN A 65 24.84 -7.42 13.58
N LYS A 66 25.10 -8.74 13.62
CA LYS A 66 24.39 -9.73 12.79
C LYS A 66 22.92 -9.85 13.16
N ASP A 67 22.55 -9.74 14.43
CA ASP A 67 21.16 -9.81 14.87
C ASP A 67 20.34 -8.63 14.32
N VAL A 68 20.97 -7.45 14.21
CA VAL A 68 20.36 -6.27 13.57
C VAL A 68 20.15 -6.49 12.08
N LYS A 69 21.11 -7.15 11.42
CA LYS A 69 20.98 -7.51 10.00
C LYS A 69 19.84 -8.49 9.77
N ASP A 70 19.76 -9.56 10.55
CA ASP A 70 18.70 -10.59 10.41
C ASP A 70 17.31 -9.99 10.72
N TRP A 71 17.23 -9.04 11.66
CA TRP A 71 16.01 -8.26 11.91
C TRP A 71 15.62 -7.37 10.73
N LEU A 72 16.58 -6.67 10.10
CA LEU A 72 16.33 -5.85 8.92
C LEU A 72 15.87 -6.67 7.71
N ASP A 73 16.47 -7.85 7.50
CA ASP A 73 16.06 -8.77 6.43
C ASP A 73 14.62 -9.26 6.66
N SER A 74 14.27 -9.62 7.90
CA SER A 74 12.89 -10.00 8.26
C SER A 74 11.89 -8.86 8.06
N LEU A 75 12.28 -7.63 8.39
CA LEU A 75 11.47 -6.44 8.18
C LEU A 75 11.26 -6.16 6.68
N LYS A 76 12.30 -6.34 5.87
CA LYS A 76 12.24 -6.21 4.42
C LYS A 76 11.21 -7.18 3.82
N ASP A 77 11.25 -8.45 4.22
CA ASP A 77 10.28 -9.46 3.76
C ASP A 77 8.84 -9.08 4.13
N ALA A 78 8.62 -8.61 5.37
CA ALA A 78 7.31 -8.15 5.81
C ALA A 78 6.80 -6.95 4.99
N LEU A 79 7.69 -6.03 4.60
CA LEU A 79 7.32 -4.89 3.77
C LEU A 79 6.94 -5.30 2.35
N TYR A 80 7.62 -6.28 1.75
CA TYR A 80 7.22 -6.82 0.44
C TYR A 80 5.82 -7.45 0.49
N VAL A 81 5.55 -8.26 1.51
CA VAL A 81 4.21 -8.84 1.70
C VAL A 81 3.16 -7.74 1.87
N ALA A 82 3.48 -6.66 2.58
CA ALA A 82 2.57 -5.53 2.75
C ALA A 82 2.31 -4.77 1.43
N ASP A 83 3.34 -4.54 0.60
CA ASP A 83 3.19 -3.88 -0.69
C ASP A 83 2.34 -4.73 -1.66
N ASP A 84 2.60 -6.04 -1.74
CA ASP A 84 1.81 -6.97 -2.56
C ASP A 84 0.33 -7.00 -2.14
N LEU A 85 0.06 -6.98 -0.83
CA LEU A 85 -1.30 -6.91 -0.31
C LEU A 85 -1.99 -5.59 -0.65
N LEU A 86 -1.26 -4.47 -0.55
CA LEU A 86 -1.78 -3.16 -0.92
C LEU A 86 -2.11 -3.09 -2.41
N ASP A 87 -1.23 -3.59 -3.27
CA ASP A 87 -1.44 -3.62 -4.73
C ASP A 87 -2.65 -4.51 -5.11
N LEU A 88 -2.79 -5.67 -4.46
CA LEU A 88 -3.95 -6.54 -4.63
C LEU A 88 -5.26 -5.85 -4.25
N ILE A 89 -5.28 -5.12 -3.13
CA ILE A 89 -6.47 -4.38 -2.66
C ILE A 89 -6.81 -3.26 -3.64
N LEU A 90 -5.82 -2.48 -4.08
CA LEU A 90 -5.98 -1.36 -5.02
C LEU A 90 -6.48 -1.86 -6.39
N THR A 91 -5.89 -2.93 -6.91
CA THR A 91 -6.30 -3.53 -8.19
C THR A 91 -7.70 -4.13 -8.13
N LYS A 92 -8.03 -4.87 -7.06
CA LYS A 92 -9.38 -5.43 -6.86
C LYS A 92 -10.43 -4.33 -6.69
N ALA A 93 -10.07 -3.21 -6.10
CA ALA A 93 -10.94 -2.05 -6.02
C ALA A 93 -11.18 -1.38 -7.38
N ALA A 94 -10.13 -1.17 -8.17
CA ALA A 94 -10.23 -0.58 -9.49
C ALA A 94 -11.10 -1.42 -10.44
N THR A 95 -10.93 -2.75 -10.42
CA THR A 95 -11.71 -3.69 -11.23
C THR A 95 -13.18 -3.74 -10.80
N GLN A 96 -13.48 -3.73 -9.50
CA GLN A 96 -14.86 -3.71 -9.02
C GLN A 96 -15.59 -2.40 -9.37
N ASN A 97 -14.89 -1.27 -9.36
CA ASN A 97 -15.47 0.02 -9.76
C ASN A 97 -15.80 0.04 -11.26
N LYS A 98 -14.87 -0.43 -12.11
CA LYS A 98 -15.13 -0.59 -13.55
C LYS A 98 -16.36 -1.47 -13.80
N ASN A 99 -16.47 -2.61 -13.11
CA ASN A 99 -17.58 -3.54 -13.31
C ASN A 99 -18.94 -2.94 -12.91
N LYS A 100 -18.98 -2.12 -11.84
CA LYS A 100 -20.19 -1.35 -11.46
C LYS A 100 -20.55 -0.30 -12.52
N SER A 101 -19.55 0.42 -13.05
CA SER A 101 -19.76 1.42 -14.09
C SER A 101 -20.34 0.81 -15.37
N TRP A 102 -19.82 -0.34 -15.83
CA TRP A 102 -20.34 -1.03 -17.01
C TRP A 102 -21.80 -1.48 -16.83
N LYS A 103 -22.14 -2.03 -15.67
CA LYS A 103 -23.54 -2.41 -15.36
C LYS A 103 -24.48 -1.21 -15.41
N ILE A 104 -24.12 -0.09 -14.77
CA ILE A 104 -24.96 1.13 -14.75
C ILE A 104 -25.10 1.74 -16.16
N HIS A 105 -24.06 1.68 -16.99
CA HIS A 105 -24.14 2.13 -18.38
C HIS A 105 -24.99 1.20 -19.24
N ALA A 106 -24.85 -0.13 -19.08
CA ALA A 106 -25.67 -1.12 -19.78
C ALA A 106 -27.16 -0.99 -19.42
N GLU A 107 -27.49 -0.83 -18.14
CA GLU A 107 -28.86 -0.64 -17.66
C GLU A 107 -29.49 0.66 -18.18
N ARG A 108 -28.74 1.78 -18.18
CA ARG A 108 -29.22 3.04 -18.77
C ARG A 108 -29.43 2.96 -20.28
N ASN A 109 -28.56 2.26 -21.01
CA ASN A 109 -28.72 2.07 -22.46
C ASN A 109 -29.90 1.14 -22.78
N GLN A 110 -30.11 0.11 -21.96
CA GLN A 110 -31.28 -0.76 -22.07
C GLN A 110 -32.56 0.06 -21.85
N TYR A 111 -32.63 0.90 -20.81
CA TYR A 111 -33.81 1.71 -20.51
C TYR A 111 -34.14 2.73 -21.62
N LYS A 112 -33.14 3.32 -22.28
CA LYS A 112 -33.34 4.23 -23.41
C LYS A 112 -33.87 3.52 -24.66
N LYS A 113 -33.49 2.26 -24.89
CA LYS A 113 -33.92 1.48 -26.06
C LYS A 113 -35.41 1.12 -26.05
N TYR A 114 -36.02 0.99 -24.87
CA TYR A 114 -37.44 0.59 -24.71
C TYR A 114 -38.40 1.73 -24.40
N LYS A 115 -37.93 2.99 -24.33
CA LYS A 115 -38.75 4.14 -23.91
C LYS A 115 -38.82 5.30 -24.92
N LEU A 116 -38.33 5.10 -26.15
CA LEU A 116 -38.54 6.04 -27.25
C LEU A 116 -39.93 5.78 -27.86
N PRO A 117 -40.91 6.71 -27.77
CA PRO A 117 -42.12 6.62 -28.57
C PRO A 117 -41.74 6.86 -30.04
N SER A 118 -42.31 6.02 -30.91
CA SER A 118 -42.30 6.16 -32.38
C SER A 118 -42.90 7.48 -32.84
#